data_AF-A0A3D2MBT4-F1
#
_entry.id   AF-A0A3D2MBT4-F1
#
_cell.length_a   1.000
_cell.length_b   1.000
_cell.length_c   1.000
_cell.angle_alpha   90.00
_cell.angle_beta   90.00
_cell.angle_gamma   90.00
#
_symmetry.space_group_name_H-M   'P 1'
#
loop_
_entity.id
_entity.type
_entity.pdbx_description
1 polymer ?
#
loop_
_entity_poly.entity_id
_entity_poly.type
_entity_poly.pdbx_seq_one_letter_code
_entity_poly.pdbx_strand_id
1 'polypeptide(L)'
;MSSSSSAHGVGYWALKAFAVIVALFGLALAAGGVWLISLGGSWYYLIAGVGMLVSGVLLFMRRITGVWLYWLVFIGTVIWAFWEVGFEPWSLMPRLAALTVIALLTLAFIPVLRHRRLEART
;
A
#
# COMPACT_ATOMS: atom_id res chain seq x y z
N MET A 1 -6.89 16.58 38.52
CA MET A 1 -6.73 17.53 37.38
C MET A 1 -5.24 17.56 37.08
N SER A 2 -4.68 17.09 35.96
CA SER A 2 -5.14 16.99 34.58
C SER A 2 -4.46 15.79 33.90
N SER A 3 -5.24 14.82 33.42
CA SER A 3 -4.73 13.81 32.47
C SER A 3 -4.73 14.45 31.08
N SER A 4 -3.57 14.92 30.62
CA SER A 4 -3.34 15.37 29.25
C SER A 4 -3.34 14.15 28.32
N SER A 5 -4.53 13.69 27.93
CA SER A 5 -4.71 12.74 26.85
C SER A 5 -4.28 13.40 25.54
N SER A 6 -3.12 13.00 25.04
CA SER A 6 -2.50 13.53 23.83
C SER A 6 -3.51 13.58 22.68
N ALA A 7 -3.68 14.75 22.07
CA ALA A 7 -4.64 15.06 21.00
C ALA A 7 -4.25 14.39 19.66
N HIS A 8 -4.17 13.07 19.64
CA HIS A 8 -4.07 12.27 18.43
C HIS A 8 -5.49 11.89 18.01
N GLY A 9 -6.13 12.71 17.17
CA GLY A 9 -7.48 12.43 16.66
C GLY A 9 -7.57 11.06 15.98
N VAL A 10 -8.77 10.45 15.97
CA VAL A 10 -9.03 9.07 15.49
C VAL A 10 -8.40 8.77 14.13
N GLY A 11 -8.39 9.74 13.20
CA GLY A 11 -7.73 9.61 11.88
C GLY A 11 -6.22 9.40 11.93
N TYR A 12 -5.53 9.86 12.97
CA TYR A 12 -4.09 9.63 13.19
C TYR A 12 -3.80 8.14 13.38
N TRP A 13 -4.55 7.51 14.29
CA TRP A 13 -4.38 6.11 14.66
C TRP A 13 -4.86 5.19 13.54
N ALA A 14 -5.97 5.53 12.89
CA ALA A 14 -6.47 4.80 11.73
C ALA A 14 -5.44 4.75 10.58
N LEU A 15 -4.81 5.89 10.25
CA LEU A 15 -3.77 5.94 9.22
C LEU A 15 -2.54 5.10 9.59
N LYS A 16 -2.10 5.14 10.85
CA LYS A 16 -0.96 4.33 11.32
C LYS A 16 -1.26 2.84 11.26
N ALA A 17 -2.43 2.42 11.73
CA ALA A 17 -2.87 1.03 11.66
C ALA A 17 -2.92 0.55 10.20
N PHE A 18 -3.51 1.37 9.31
CA PHE A 18 -3.55 1.08 7.88
C PHE A 18 -2.15 0.95 7.28
N ALA A 19 -1.23 1.87 7.57
CA ALA A 19 0.14 1.82 7.06
C ALA A 19 0.90 0.56 7.51
N VAL A 20 0.71 0.12 8.76
CA VAL A 20 1.28 -1.13 9.28
C VAL A 20 0.71 -2.33 8.54
N ILE A 21 -0.61 -2.39 8.34
CA ILE A 21 -1.26 -3.47 7.59
C ILE A 21 -0.71 -3.55 6.15
N VAL A 22 -0.57 -2.40 5.47
CA VAL A 22 0.00 -2.34 4.12
C VAL A 22 1.45 -2.82 4.10
N ALA A 23 2.27 -2.42 5.08
CA ALA A 23 3.66 -2.85 5.17
C ALA A 23 3.78 -4.37 5.43
N LEU A 24 2.94 -4.93 6.31
CA LEU A 24 2.89 -6.37 6.57
C LEU A 24 2.43 -7.16 5.34
N PHE A 25 1.44 -6.66 4.60
CA PHE A 25 1.02 -7.26 3.33
C PHE A 25 2.15 -7.25 2.31
N GLY A 26 2.85 -6.12 2.16
CA GLY A 26 4.01 -6.00 1.28
C GLY A 26 5.13 -6.97 1.66
N LEU A 27 5.38 -7.15 2.97
CA LEU A 27 6.37 -8.09 3.48
C LEU A 27 5.99 -9.55 3.15
N ALA A 28 4.72 -9.92 3.39
CA ALA A 28 4.21 -11.25 3.08
C ALA A 28 4.28 -11.54 1.57
N LEU A 29 3.94 -10.55 0.73
CA LEU A 29 4.07 -10.64 -0.73
C LEU A 29 5.53 -10.77 -1.18
N ALA A 30 6.46 -10.01 -0.58
CA ALA A 30 7.87 -10.12 -0.90
C ALA A 30 8.43 -11.50 -0.51
N ALA A 31 8.09 -12.00 0.69
CA ALA A 31 8.50 -13.32 1.14
C ALA A 31 7.91 -14.44 0.26
N GLY A 32 6.62 -14.34 -0.07
CA GLY A 32 5.96 -15.24 -1.03
C GLY A 32 6.56 -15.15 -2.43
N GLY A 33 6.99 -13.96 -2.86
CA GLY A 33 7.69 -13.73 -4.12
C GLY A 33 9.06 -14.39 -4.17
N VAL A 34 9.86 -14.30 -3.10
CA VAL A 34 11.14 -15.03 -2.98
C VAL A 34 10.90 -16.54 -3.11
N TRP A 35 9.87 -17.05 -2.44
CA TRP A 35 9.49 -18.45 -2.53
C TRP A 35 9.07 -18.83 -3.96
N LEU A 36 8.22 -18.04 -4.63
CA LEU A 36 7.82 -18.30 -6.02
C LEU A 36 9.01 -18.29 -6.98
N ILE A 37 9.95 -17.36 -6.83
CA ILE A 37 11.16 -17.31 -7.66
C ILE A 37 11.95 -18.63 -7.54
N SER A 38 12.03 -19.20 -6.34
CA SER A 38 12.71 -20.49 -6.13
C SER A 38 12.01 -21.68 -6.80
N LEU A 39 10.72 -21.56 -7.11
CA LEU A 39 9.91 -22.55 -7.83
C LEU A 39 9.86 -22.30 -9.36
N GLY A 40 10.58 -21.30 -9.87
CA GLY A 40 10.51 -20.89 -11.28
C GLY A 40 9.31 -19.98 -11.62
N GLY A 41 8.63 -19.45 -10.60
CA GLY A 41 7.53 -18.49 -10.75
C GLY A 41 8.02 -17.06 -11.03
N SER A 42 7.08 -16.16 -11.30
CA SER A 42 7.38 -14.83 -11.80
C SER A 42 8.03 -13.91 -10.75
N TRP A 43 9.19 -13.36 -11.10
CA TRP A 43 9.98 -12.39 -10.31
C TRP A 43 9.22 -11.11 -9.93
N TYR A 44 8.12 -10.81 -10.63
CA TYR A 44 7.34 -9.61 -10.44
C TYR A 44 6.73 -9.49 -9.02
N TYR A 45 6.39 -10.60 -8.38
CA TYR A 45 5.84 -10.60 -7.01
C TYR A 45 6.81 -9.98 -5.99
N LEU A 46 8.12 -10.16 -6.19
CA LEU A 46 9.14 -9.57 -5.35
C LEU A 46 9.15 -8.05 -5.49
N ILE A 47 9.10 -7.54 -6.73
CA ILE A 47 9.09 -6.10 -7.02
C ILE A 47 7.82 -5.46 -6.47
N ALA A 48 6.67 -6.10 -6.69
CA ALA A 48 5.39 -5.64 -6.16
C ALA A 48 5.42 -5.60 -4.61
N GLY A 49 5.91 -6.66 -3.97
CA GLY A 49 6.02 -6.74 -2.51
C GLY A 49 6.94 -5.65 -1.92
N VAL A 50 8.12 -5.45 -2.50
CA VAL A 50 9.06 -4.40 -2.08
C VAL A 50 8.46 -3.02 -2.27
N GLY A 51 7.85 -2.74 -3.43
CA GLY A 51 7.20 -1.44 -3.68
C GLY A 51 6.06 -1.15 -2.71
N MET A 52 5.27 -2.17 -2.38
CA MET A 52 4.16 -2.07 -1.43
C MET A 52 4.66 -1.85 0.01
N LEU A 53 5.78 -2.49 0.39
CA LEU A 53 6.44 -2.30 1.67
C LEU A 53 6.98 -0.87 1.82
N VAL A 54 7.69 -0.36 0.81
CA VAL A 54 8.19 1.03 0.80
C VAL A 54 7.03 2.02 0.85
N SER A 55 5.94 1.76 0.13
CA SER A 55 4.71 2.55 0.20
C SER A 55 4.13 2.56 1.62
N GLY A 56 4.02 1.41 2.28
CA GLY A 56 3.54 1.31 3.67
C GLY A 56 4.40 2.13 4.64
N VAL A 57 5.73 2.07 4.50
CA VAL A 57 6.66 2.90 5.31
C VAL A 57 6.44 4.39 5.04
N LEU A 58 6.31 4.80 3.78
CA LEU A 58 6.05 6.21 3.43
C LEU A 58 4.70 6.72 3.96
N LEU A 59 3.67 5.88 3.95
CA LEU A 59 2.36 6.18 4.55
C LEU A 59 2.46 6.29 6.07
N PHE A 60 3.25 5.43 6.73
CA PHE A 60 3.53 5.54 8.16
C PHE A 60 4.24 6.85 8.51
N MET A 61 5.15 7.29 7.63
CA MET A 61 5.80 8.62 7.70
C MET A 61 4.88 9.77 7.27
N ARG A 62 3.61 9.50 6.93
CA ARG A 62 2.59 10.47 6.51
C ARG A 62 2.99 11.27 5.26
N ARG A 63 3.74 10.64 4.36
CA ARG A 63 4.16 11.25 3.10
C ARG A 63 3.20 10.87 1.99
N ILE A 64 2.70 11.87 1.26
CA ILE A 64 1.83 11.64 0.08
C ILE A 64 2.55 10.84 -1.02
N THR A 65 3.89 10.87 -1.03
CA THR A 65 4.72 10.04 -1.92
C THR A 65 4.44 8.55 -1.75
N GLY A 66 4.03 8.10 -0.55
CA GLY A 66 3.62 6.69 -0.34
C GLY A 66 2.38 6.32 -1.14
N VAL A 67 1.40 7.21 -1.24
CA VAL A 67 0.21 7.02 -2.09
C VAL A 67 0.63 6.90 -3.55
N TRP A 68 1.45 7.82 -4.05
CA TRP A 68 1.91 7.78 -5.45
C TRP A 68 2.72 6.53 -5.77
N LEU A 69 3.59 6.08 -4.86
CA LEU A 69 4.35 4.85 -5.03
C LEU A 69 3.43 3.62 -5.06
N TYR A 70 2.42 3.58 -4.19
CA TYR A 70 1.40 2.52 -4.23
C TYR A 70 0.72 2.44 -5.59
N TRP A 71 0.30 3.57 -6.14
CA TRP A 71 -0.37 3.64 -7.44
C TRP A 71 0.55 3.22 -8.59
N LEU A 72 1.84 3.54 -8.52
CA LEU A 72 2.83 3.06 -9.48
C LEU A 72 2.92 1.53 -9.46
N VAL A 73 3.02 0.93 -8.27
CA VAL A 73 3.04 -0.53 -8.08
C VAL A 73 1.74 -1.16 -8.58
N PHE A 74 0.60 -0.54 -8.28
CA PHE A 74 -0.72 -1.00 -8.74
C PHE A 74 -0.79 -1.08 -10.26
N ILE A 75 -0.45 0.01 -10.96
CA ILE A 75 -0.50 0.05 -12.43
C ILE A 75 0.47 -0.97 -13.02
N GLY A 76 1.69 -1.06 -12.49
CA GLY A 76 2.64 -2.08 -12.91
C GLY A 76 2.08 -3.50 -12.74
N THR A 77 1.40 -3.75 -11.61
CA THR A 77 0.83 -5.07 -11.31
C THR A 77 -0.31 -5.40 -12.25
N VAL A 78 -1.13 -4.41 -12.62
CA VAL A 78 -2.18 -4.57 -13.63
C VAL A 78 -1.57 -4.96 -14.98
N ILE A 79 -0.58 -4.20 -15.46
CA ILE A 79 0.10 -4.47 -16.75
C ILE A 79 0.73 -5.87 -16.74
N TRP A 80 1.43 -6.21 -15.65
CA TRP A 80 2.05 -7.52 -15.51
C TRP A 80 1.03 -8.66 -15.44
N ALA A 81 -0.07 -8.48 -14.70
CA ALA A 81 -1.10 -9.50 -14.59
C ALA A 81 -1.79 -9.78 -15.93
N PHE A 82 -2.03 -8.74 -16.74
CA PHE A 82 -2.52 -8.90 -18.12
C PHE A 82 -1.51 -9.60 -19.02
N TRP A 83 -0.21 -9.35 -18.84
CA TRP A 83 0.82 -10.02 -19.63
C TRP A 83 0.97 -11.51 -19.28
N GLU A 84 0.88 -11.84 -17.99
CA GLU A 84 1.09 -13.21 -17.49
C GLU A 84 -0.13 -14.12 -17.73
N VAL A 85 -1.34 -13.61 -17.50
CA VAL A 85 -2.57 -14.43 -17.52
C VAL A 85 -3.58 -14.01 -18.58
N GLY A 86 -3.30 -12.94 -19.34
CA GLY A 86 -4.20 -12.45 -20.37
C GLY A 86 -5.49 -11.85 -19.79
N PHE A 87 -6.60 -12.10 -20.48
CA PHE A 87 -7.93 -11.59 -20.11
C PHE A 87 -8.77 -12.58 -19.28
N GLU A 88 -8.14 -13.58 -18.65
CA GLU A 88 -8.84 -14.56 -17.82
C GLU A 88 -9.27 -13.95 -16.48
N PRO A 89 -10.57 -13.60 -16.28
CA PRO A 89 -11.00 -12.78 -15.16
C PRO A 89 -10.82 -13.48 -13.81
N TRP A 90 -10.93 -14.80 -13.79
CA TRP A 90 -10.82 -15.62 -12.59
C TRP A 90 -9.41 -15.62 -12.01
N SER A 91 -8.40 -15.56 -12.87
CA SER A 91 -7.01 -15.49 -12.43
C SER A 91 -6.56 -14.07 -12.09
N LEU A 92 -7.19 -13.06 -12.71
CA LEU A 92 -6.95 -11.64 -12.44
C LEU A 92 -7.57 -11.20 -11.10
N MET A 93 -8.77 -11.68 -10.77
CA MET A 93 -9.51 -11.31 -9.55
C MET A 93 -8.65 -11.38 -8.27
N PRO A 94 -8.04 -12.52 -7.88
CA PRO A 94 -7.28 -12.59 -6.63
C PRO A 94 -6.00 -11.74 -6.66
N ARG A 95 -5.41 -11.51 -7.84
CA ARG A 95 -4.20 -10.70 -7.99
C ARG A 95 -4.50 -9.20 -7.90
N LEU A 96 -5.64 -8.76 -8.39
CA LEU A 96 -6.01 -7.34 -8.47
C LEU A 96 -6.94 -6.90 -7.35
N ALA A 97 -7.75 -7.77 -6.76
CA ALA A 97 -8.75 -7.38 -5.76
C ALA A 97 -8.11 -6.76 -4.51
N ALA A 98 -7.15 -7.46 -3.90
CA ALA A 98 -6.45 -6.95 -2.71
C ALA A 98 -5.73 -5.62 -3.00
N LEU A 99 -5.08 -5.55 -4.16
CA LEU A 99 -4.37 -4.35 -4.61
C LEU A 99 -5.32 -3.17 -4.89
N THR A 100 -6.49 -3.43 -5.46
CA THR A 100 -7.50 -2.39 -5.75
C THR A 100 -8.12 -1.86 -4.46
N VAL A 101 -8.44 -2.74 -3.50
CA VAL A 101 -8.99 -2.34 -2.20
C VAL A 101 -8.02 -1.42 -1.48
N ILE A 102 -6.73 -1.79 -1.42
CA ILE A 102 -5.71 -0.95 -0.79
C ILE A 102 -5.52 0.35 -1.58
N ALA A 103 -5.62 0.35 -2.92
CA ALA A 103 -5.58 1.57 -3.75
C ALA A 103 -6.67 2.56 -3.35
N LEU A 104 -7.91 2.08 -3.25
CA LEU A 104 -9.06 2.91 -2.87
C LEU A 104 -8.91 3.45 -1.44
N LEU A 105 -8.43 2.62 -0.51
CA LEU A 105 -8.17 3.06 0.86
C LEU A 105 -7.08 4.15 0.90
N THR A 106 -6.00 4.04 0.11
CA THR A 106 -4.98 5.10 0.05
C THR A 106 -5.57 6.45 -0.40
N LEU A 107 -6.53 6.45 -1.34
CA LEU A 107 -7.22 7.67 -1.77
C LEU A 107 -8.08 8.27 -0.65
N ALA A 108 -8.81 7.44 0.10
CA ALA A 108 -9.63 7.89 1.22
C ALA A 108 -8.81 8.59 2.33
N PHE A 109 -7.53 8.22 2.48
CA PHE A 109 -6.61 8.83 3.44
C PHE A 109 -5.89 10.10 2.93
N ILE A 110 -6.01 10.46 1.65
CA ILE A 110 -5.46 11.72 1.09
C ILE A 110 -5.91 12.98 1.84
N PRO A 111 -7.22 13.21 2.14
CA PRO A 111 -7.65 14.42 2.84
C PRO A 111 -7.02 14.54 4.25
N VAL A 112 -6.85 13.41 4.95
CA VAL A 112 -6.18 13.36 6.26
C VAL A 112 -4.70 13.76 6.15
N LEU A 113 -4.04 13.40 5.04
CA LEU A 113 -2.66 13.78 4.73
C LEU A 113 -2.54 15.25 4.27
N ARG A 114 -3.55 15.79 3.56
CA ARG A 114 -3.55 17.19 3.07
C ARG A 114 -3.79 18.22 4.17
N HIS A 115 -4.62 17.93 5.17
CA HIS A 115 -4.94 18.89 6.25
C HIS A 115 -3.70 19.38 7.02
N ARG A 116 -2.71 18.50 7.26
CA ARG A 116 -1.46 18.86 7.96
C ARG A 116 -0.54 19.79 7.17
N ARG A 117 -0.63 19.81 5.84
CA ARG A 117 0.24 20.64 4.99
C ARG A 117 -0.19 22.11 4.99
N LEU A 118 -1.46 22.38 5.29
CA LEU A 118 -2.00 23.73 5.39
C LEU A 118 -1.69 24.36 6.75
N GLU A 119 -1.80 23.59 7.84
CA GLU A 119 -1.47 24.06 9.20
C GLU A 119 0.02 24.37 9.41
N ALA A 120 0.92 23.69 8.68
CA ALA A 120 2.36 23.93 8.78
C ALA A 120 2.86 25.17 8.00
N ARG A 121 1.96 25.90 7.32
CA ARG A 121 2.30 27.06 6.47
C ARG A 121 1.77 28.41 6.98
N THR A 122 1.07 28.43 8.11
CA THR A 122 0.59 29.63 8.81
C THR A 122 1.40 29.86 10.08
#